data_AF-A0A379QC48-F1
#
_entry.id   AF-A0A379QC48-F1
#
_cell.length_a   1.000
_cell.length_b   1.000
_cell.length_c   1.000
_cell.angle_alpha   90.00
_cell.angle_beta   90.00
_cell.angle_gamma   90.00
#
_symmetry.space_group_name_H-M   'P 1'
#
loop_
_entity.id
_entity.type
_entity.pdbx_description
1 polymer ?
#
loop_
_entity_poly.entity_id
_entity_poly.type
_entity_poly.pdbx_seq_one_letter_code
_entity_poly.pdbx_strand_id
1 'polypeptide(L)'
;MNNFTALTDDSNYYNLESVYDEQISPLMKQIIDICKEHNMPMVASFAYENSEEKGRGLCTTALTFEGRHIKEFADATSAIRSNHFFAAFTIMSGVKGE
;
A
#
# COMPACT_ATOMS: atom_id res chain seq x y z
N MET A 1 -9.71 -36.32 7.89
CA MET A 1 -9.29 -34.96 8.30
C MET A 1 -8.29 -34.49 7.26
N ASN A 2 -8.72 -33.69 6.29
CA ASN A 2 -7.89 -33.29 5.15
C ASN A 2 -7.35 -31.87 5.35
N ASN A 3 -6.02 -31.80 5.43
CA ASN A 3 -5.08 -30.77 5.01
C ASN A 3 -5.56 -29.32 4.89
N PHE A 4 -4.97 -28.43 5.69
CA PHE A 4 -4.66 -27.06 5.28
C PHE A 4 -3.52 -26.46 6.13
N THR A 5 -2.35 -27.09 6.13
CA THR A 5 -1.10 -26.35 6.40
C THR A 5 -0.74 -25.65 5.11
N ALA A 6 -1.10 -24.37 5.01
CA ALA A 6 -0.61 -23.50 3.96
C ALA A 6 0.92 -23.55 3.97
N LEU A 7 1.48 -24.15 2.93
CA LEU A 7 2.88 -23.99 2.56
C LEU A 7 3.03 -22.54 2.08
N THR A 8 3.21 -21.59 3.01
CA THR A 8 3.82 -20.32 2.65
C THR A 8 5.29 -20.62 2.48
N ASP A 9 5.67 -20.98 1.26
CA ASP A 9 7.06 -21.03 0.85
C ASP A 9 7.64 -19.60 0.94
N ASP A 10 8.10 -19.24 2.15
CA ASP A 10 8.72 -17.96 2.48
C ASP A 10 10.15 -17.85 1.91
N SER A 11 10.58 -18.79 1.07
CA SER A 11 11.95 -18.89 0.56
C SER A 11 12.20 -18.19 -0.78
N ASN A 12 11.17 -17.61 -1.41
CA ASN A 12 11.39 -16.85 -2.65
C ASN A 12 11.83 -15.41 -2.34
N TYR A 13 13.13 -15.24 -2.13
CA TYR A 13 13.76 -13.94 -1.96
C TYR A 13 13.87 -13.21 -3.30
N TYR A 14 13.57 -11.90 -3.30
CA TYR A 14 13.67 -11.05 -4.48
C TYR A 14 13.96 -9.60 -4.09
N ASN A 15 14.57 -8.86 -5.00
CA ASN A 15 14.70 -7.41 -4.91
C ASN A 15 14.32 -6.80 -6.26
N LEU A 16 13.22 -6.04 -6.25
CA LEU A 16 12.62 -5.31 -7.36
C LEU A 16 12.51 -3.82 -7.03
N GLU A 17 13.34 -3.31 -6.12
CA GLU A 17 13.36 -1.91 -5.71
C GLU A 17 13.59 -0.98 -6.91
N SER A 18 14.56 -1.30 -7.79
CA SER A 18 14.79 -0.51 -9.01
C SER A 18 13.60 -0.53 -9.97
N VAL A 19 12.91 -1.66 -10.12
CA VAL A 19 11.69 -1.75 -10.94
C VAL A 19 10.59 -0.87 -10.34
N TYR A 20 10.43 -0.91 -9.01
CA TYR A 20 9.46 -0.07 -8.33
C TYR A 20 9.78 1.41 -8.53
N ASP A 21 11.02 1.82 -8.27
CA ASP A 21 11.43 3.23 -8.33
C ASP A 21 11.42 3.79 -9.75
N GLU A 22 11.90 3.04 -10.74
CA GLU A 22 12.02 3.52 -12.12
C GLU A 22 10.70 3.44 -12.89
N GLN A 23 9.87 2.44 -12.62
CA GLN A 23 8.68 2.15 -13.44
C GLN A 23 7.37 2.40 -12.70
N ILE A 24 7.26 1.96 -11.44
CA ILE A 24 5.99 2.03 -10.70
C ILE A 24 5.80 3.39 -10.03
N SER A 25 6.83 3.95 -9.40
CA SER A 25 6.76 5.21 -8.67
C SER A 25 6.27 6.39 -9.54
N PRO A 26 6.76 6.58 -10.79
CA PRO A 26 6.25 7.63 -11.68
C PRO A 26 4.78 7.43 -12.07
N LEU A 27 4.32 6.19 -12.21
CA LEU A 27 2.92 5.86 -12.50
C LEU A 27 2.02 6.09 -11.28
N MET A 28 2.50 5.70 -10.10
CA MET A 28 1.80 5.94 -8.84
C MET A 28 1.57 7.43 -8.60
N LYS A 29 2.53 8.29 -8.95
CA LYS A 29 2.33 9.73 -8.90
C LYS A 29 1.14 10.18 -9.75
N GLN A 30 1.06 9.72 -11.00
CA GLN A 30 -0.06 10.04 -11.90
C GLN A 30 -1.40 9.52 -11.35
N ILE A 31 -1.42 8.28 -10.83
CA ILE A 31 -2.62 7.69 -10.22
C ILE A 31 -3.08 8.51 -9.00
N ILE A 32 -2.16 8.87 -8.12
CA ILE A 32 -2.44 9.68 -6.93
C ILE A 32 -3.02 11.04 -7.32
N ASP A 33 -2.46 11.69 -8.34
CA ASP A 33 -2.94 12.99 -8.81
C ASP A 33 -4.37 12.89 -9.35
N ILE A 34 -4.68 11.88 -10.18
CA ILE A 34 -6.03 11.60 -10.68
C ILE A 34 -7.01 11.32 -9.53
N CYS A 35 -6.61 10.47 -8.57
CA CYS A 35 -7.47 10.13 -7.45
C CYS A 35 -7.75 11.35 -6.55
N LYS A 36 -6.77 12.24 -6.37
CA LYS A 36 -6.96 13.51 -5.66
C LYS A 36 -7.91 14.45 -6.39
N GLU A 37 -7.75 14.63 -7.70
CA GLU A 37 -8.61 15.50 -8.52
C GLU A 37 -10.09 15.12 -8.41
N HIS A 38 -10.39 13.82 -8.38
CA HIS A 38 -11.77 13.33 -8.34
C HIS A 38 -12.28 12.93 -6.94
N ASN A 39 -11.49 13.17 -5.88
CA ASN A 39 -11.77 12.70 -4.53
C ASN A 39 -12.10 11.20 -4.48
N MET A 40 -11.30 10.39 -5.19
CA MET A 40 -11.51 8.96 -5.36
C MET A 40 -10.68 8.18 -4.32
N PRO A 41 -11.30 7.56 -3.30
CA PRO A 41 -10.57 6.77 -2.32
C PRO A 41 -9.84 5.61 -2.99
N MET A 42 -8.62 5.31 -2.54
CA MET A 42 -7.83 4.20 -3.08
C MET A 42 -6.91 3.59 -2.01
N VAL A 43 -6.57 2.32 -2.19
CA VAL A 43 -5.47 1.64 -1.51
C VAL A 43 -4.68 0.86 -2.55
N ALA A 44 -3.36 1.02 -2.56
CA ALA A 44 -2.45 0.26 -3.40
C ALA A 44 -1.24 -0.18 -2.56
N SER A 45 -0.81 -1.43 -2.70
CA SER A 45 0.34 -1.97 -1.98
C SER A 45 1.16 -2.87 -2.89
N PHE A 46 2.48 -2.64 -2.91
CA PHE A 46 3.43 -3.39 -3.74
C PHE A 46 4.52 -3.98 -2.87
N ALA A 47 4.73 -5.29 -2.96
CA ALA A 47 5.86 -5.97 -2.34
C ALA A 47 7.02 -5.97 -3.35
N TYR A 48 8.05 -5.17 -3.08
CA TYR A 48 9.19 -5.00 -3.99
C TYR A 48 10.46 -5.67 -3.47
N GLU A 49 10.51 -6.08 -2.21
CA GLU A 49 11.64 -6.83 -1.66
C GLU A 49 11.13 -7.98 -0.79
N ASN A 50 11.83 -9.10 -0.81
CA ASN A 50 11.78 -10.14 0.21
C ASN A 50 13.22 -10.60 0.44
N SER A 51 13.77 -10.34 1.63
CA SER A 51 15.12 -10.73 1.99
C SER A 51 15.14 -11.40 3.36
N GLU A 52 16.13 -12.27 3.58
CA GLU A 52 16.31 -12.94 4.88
C GLU A 52 16.66 -11.94 6.00
N GLU A 53 17.43 -10.90 5.67
CA GLU A 53 17.93 -9.91 6.64
C GLU A 53 16.92 -8.81 6.96
N LYS A 54 16.23 -8.26 5.94
CA LYS A 54 15.33 -7.11 6.09
C LYS A 54 13.84 -7.49 6.08
N GLY A 55 13.51 -8.74 5.80
CA GLY A 55 12.13 -9.18 5.61
C GLY A 55 11.56 -8.65 4.29
N ARG A 56 10.25 -8.37 4.27
CA ARG A 56 9.55 -7.90 3.06
C ARG A 56 9.59 -6.37 2.96
N GLY A 57 10.01 -5.84 1.82
CA GLY A 57 9.87 -4.44 1.46
C GLY A 57 8.51 -4.21 0.81
N LEU A 58 7.67 -3.38 1.44
CA LEU A 58 6.34 -3.03 0.97
C LEU A 58 6.21 -1.52 0.86
N CYS A 59 5.64 -1.04 -0.25
CA CYS A 59 5.19 0.33 -0.37
C CYS A 59 3.67 0.36 -0.49
N THR A 60 3.01 0.93 0.53
CA THR A 60 1.56 1.03 0.61
C THR A 60 1.14 2.49 0.59
N THR A 61 0.26 2.85 -0.33
CA THR A 61 -0.40 4.16 -0.40
C THR A 61 -1.89 3.98 -0.16
N ALA A 62 -2.45 4.79 0.75
CA ALA A 62 -3.88 4.88 0.99
C ALA A 62 -4.32 6.34 0.92
N LEU A 63 -5.35 6.61 0.12
CA LEU A 63 -6.01 7.92 0.03
C LEU A 63 -7.43 7.80 0.55
N THR A 64 -7.77 8.69 1.48
CA THR A 64 -9.11 8.85 2.02
C THR A 64 -9.56 10.29 1.86
N PHE A 65 -10.85 10.49 1.69
CA PHE A 65 -11.46 11.81 1.50
C PHE A 65 -12.66 11.94 2.45
N GLU A 66 -12.90 13.15 2.93
CA GLU A 66 -14.02 13.43 3.82
C GLU A 66 -15.35 13.00 3.17
N GLY A 67 -16.21 12.34 3.95
CA GLY A 67 -17.50 11.83 3.46
C GLY A 67 -17.41 10.64 2.49
N ARG A 68 -16.20 10.15 2.17
CA ARG A 68 -15.96 8.99 1.29
C ARG A 68 -15.05 7.95 1.94
N HIS A 69 -15.34 7.65 3.21
CA HIS A 69 -14.62 6.62 3.95
C HIS A 69 -15.12 5.22 3.56
N ILE A 70 -14.20 4.35 3.19
CA ILE A 70 -14.47 2.94 2.87
C ILE A 70 -13.84 2.10 3.98
N LYS A 71 -14.67 1.36 4.73
CA LYS A 71 -14.21 0.62 5.92
C LYS A 71 -13.23 -0.48 5.52
N GLU A 72 -13.50 -1.16 4.42
CA GLU A 72 -12.68 -2.23 3.86
C GLU A 72 -11.27 -1.74 3.53
N PHE A 73 -11.13 -0.49 3.08
CA PHE A 73 -9.84 0.12 2.80
C PHE A 73 -9.06 0.42 4.09
N ALA A 74 -9.76 0.87 5.14
CA ALA A 74 -9.16 1.08 6.45
C ALA A 74 -8.74 -0.26 7.10
N ASP A 75 -9.57 -1.29 6.99
CA ASP A 75 -9.27 -2.63 7.49
C ASP A 75 -8.07 -3.23 6.74
N ALA A 76 -8.05 -3.15 5.41
CA ALA A 76 -6.93 -3.61 4.59
C ALA A 76 -5.63 -2.87 4.93
N THR A 77 -5.68 -1.54 5.05
CA THR A 77 -4.51 -0.74 5.41
C THR A 77 -4.00 -1.11 6.80
N SER A 78 -4.91 -1.38 7.75
CA SER A 78 -4.55 -1.84 9.09
C SER A 78 -3.83 -3.18 9.02
N ALA A 79 -4.40 -4.17 8.32
CA ALA A 79 -3.80 -5.49 8.16
C ALA A 79 -2.42 -5.45 7.49
N ILE A 80 -2.22 -4.56 6.50
CA ILE A 80 -0.94 -4.39 5.81
C ILE A 80 0.12 -3.74 6.72
N ARG A 81 -0.26 -2.67 7.45
CA ARG A 81 0.66 -1.90 8.30
C ARG A 81 1.00 -2.58 9.62
N SER A 82 0.17 -3.49 10.11
CA SER A 82 0.47 -4.27 11.32
C SER A 82 1.77 -5.07 11.24
N ASN A 83 2.36 -5.24 10.04
CA ASN A 83 3.53 -6.08 9.83
C ASN A 83 4.77 -5.35 9.22
N HIS A 84 4.69 -4.05 8.85
CA HIS A 84 5.79 -3.36 8.14
C HIS A 84 6.02 -1.91 8.61
N PHE A 85 7.29 -1.56 8.82
CA PHE A 85 7.76 -0.35 9.53
C PHE A 85 7.77 0.96 8.73
N PHE A 86 7.36 0.99 7.45
CA PHE A 86 7.32 2.23 6.67
C PHE A 86 5.99 2.37 5.92
N ALA A 87 5.28 3.45 6.22
CA ALA A 87 4.09 3.86 5.48
C ALA A 87 4.05 5.39 5.44
N ALA A 88 4.20 5.94 4.24
CA ALA A 88 3.97 7.35 4.00
C ALA A 88 2.46 7.60 3.99
N PHE A 89 1.95 8.28 5.00
CA PHE A 89 0.55 8.73 5.03
C PHE A 89 0.52 10.23 4.76
N THR A 90 -0.29 10.65 3.79
CA THR A 90 -0.67 12.05 3.62
C THR A 90 -2.11 12.18 4.11
N ILE A 91 -2.29 12.69 5.33
CA ILE A 91 -3.61 13.09 5.83
C ILE A 91 -3.77 14.56 5.45
N MET A 92 -4.60 14.87 4.45
CA MET A 92 -5.02 16.25 4.23
C MET A 92 -6.40 16.44 4.85
N SER A 93 -6.46 17.13 5.98
CA SER A 93 -7.70 17.75 6.46
C SER A 93 -8.03 18.91 5.52
N GLY A 94 -8.99 18.72 4.61
CA GLY A 94 -9.53 19.80 3.81
C GLY A 94 -10.24 20.79 4.73
N VAL A 95 -9.83 22.06 4.68
CA VAL A 95 -10.49 23.15 5.41
C VAL A 95 -11.87 23.35 4.81
N LYS A 96 -12.90 23.35 5.67
CA LYS A 96 -14.28 23.71 5.31
C LYS A 96 -14.30 25.14 4.78
N GLY A 97 -14.33 25.29 3.46
CA GLY A 97 -14.59 26.56 2.79
C GLY A 97 -16.05 26.97 3.00
N GLU A 98 -16.22 28.25 3.34
CA GLU A 98 -17.44 28.96 3.75
C GLU A 98 -18.64 28.81 2.80
#